data_AF-A0A3S3P1L9-F1
#
_entry.id   AF-A0A3S3P1L9-F1
#
_cell.length_a   1.000
_cell.length_b   1.000
_cell.length_c   1.000
_cell.angle_alpha   90.00
_cell.angle_beta   90.00
_cell.angle_gamma   90.00
#
_symmetry.space_group_name_H-M   'P 1'
#
loop_
_entity.id
_entity.type
_entity.pdbx_description
1 polymer ?
#
loop_
_entity_poly.entity_id
_entity_poly.type
_entity_poly.pdbx_seq_one_letter_code
_entity_poly.pdbx_strand_id
1 'polypeptide(L)'
;MIVAPDGFIIEANGPFVGANNDASITQFMLNIEADLFKLLIPGDFILVDRGFRDVVDPLKSKGYNVLMPHYLKQASQYTTEQANESRLVTKFRWTVEAKNGHLKTKYKIFNNCISVKLLPLIPDLFRIACALENVFAKPLIFESNYNTMEIERMRESFDKENSLLKKLTNDQILETRSARIWGKVDHKSLPEFPRLDYDDLRSLTHGSYQIKILDHMLLSNKALMVPLN
;
A
#
# COMPACT_ATOMS: atom_id res chain seq x y z
N MET A 1 7.90 -5.17 -13.48
CA MET A 1 7.11 -6.40 -13.26
C MET A 1 5.66 -6.02 -13.10
N ILE A 2 4.74 -6.74 -13.75
CA ILE A 2 3.30 -6.53 -13.64
C ILE A 2 2.65 -7.79 -13.12
N VAL A 3 1.72 -7.59 -12.18
CA VAL A 3 1.09 -8.66 -11.43
C VAL A 3 -0.42 -8.46 -11.52
N ALA A 4 -1.12 -9.51 -11.89
CA ALA A 4 -2.57 -9.57 -11.87
C ALA A 4 -3.10 -9.52 -10.44
N PRO A 5 -4.39 -9.18 -10.23
CA PRO A 5 -4.99 -9.10 -8.88
C PRO A 5 -4.88 -10.41 -8.07
N ASP A 6 -4.87 -11.55 -8.76
CA ASP A 6 -4.71 -12.90 -8.18
C ASP A 6 -3.26 -13.28 -7.82
N GLY A 7 -2.30 -12.43 -8.17
CA GLY A 7 -0.90 -12.62 -7.86
C GLY A 7 -0.10 -13.34 -8.94
N PHE A 8 -0.66 -13.61 -10.12
CA PHE A 8 0.13 -14.08 -11.26
C PHE A 8 0.95 -12.94 -11.85
N ILE A 9 2.23 -13.20 -12.09
CA ILE A 9 3.13 -12.26 -12.76
C ILE A 9 2.86 -12.38 -14.26
N ILE A 10 2.28 -11.35 -14.86
CA ILE A 10 1.97 -11.35 -16.30
C ILE A 10 3.24 -11.07 -17.10
N GLU A 11 4.02 -10.09 -16.66
CA GLU A 11 5.16 -9.59 -17.43
C GLU A 11 6.31 -9.14 -16.52
N ALA A 12 7.54 -9.44 -16.94
CA ALA A 12 8.76 -9.21 -16.18
C ALA A 12 9.80 -8.47 -17.01
N ASN A 13 9.43 -7.28 -17.50
CA ASN A 13 10.33 -6.40 -18.27
C ASN A 13 11.46 -5.82 -17.41
N GLY A 14 12.66 -5.79 -17.99
CA GLY A 14 13.90 -5.32 -17.37
C GLY A 14 15.07 -6.28 -17.59
N PRO A 15 16.20 -6.05 -16.90
CA PRO A 15 16.47 -4.95 -15.98
C PRO A 15 16.68 -3.62 -16.70
N PHE A 16 16.36 -2.52 -16.02
CA PHE A 16 16.63 -1.16 -16.49
C PHE A 16 17.78 -0.55 -15.67
N VAL A 17 18.48 0.43 -16.25
CA VAL A 17 19.54 1.16 -15.55
C VAL A 17 18.91 2.00 -14.44
N GLY A 18 19.47 1.94 -13.23
CA GLY A 18 18.90 2.59 -12.04
C GLY A 18 18.84 4.12 -12.06
N ALA A 19 19.38 4.76 -13.10
CA ALA A 19 19.22 6.21 -13.32
C ALA A 19 17.82 6.57 -13.87
N ASN A 20 17.11 5.61 -14.46
CA ASN A 20 15.77 5.81 -14.98
C ASN A 20 14.74 5.56 -13.86
N ASN A 21 13.83 6.51 -13.66
CA ASN A 21 12.72 6.33 -12.74
C ASN A 21 11.61 5.47 -13.38
N ASP A 22 10.71 4.93 -12.55
CA ASP A 22 9.68 4.00 -13.01
C ASP A 22 8.73 4.63 -14.05
N ALA A 23 8.41 5.92 -13.92
CA ALA A 23 7.60 6.64 -14.92
C ALA A 23 8.27 6.70 -16.29
N SER A 24 9.56 7.04 -16.34
CA SER A 24 10.35 7.14 -17.57
C SER A 24 10.51 5.80 -18.28
N ILE A 25 10.72 4.73 -17.50
CA ILE A 25 10.78 3.35 -18.00
C ILE A 25 9.43 2.97 -18.62
N THR A 26 8.33 3.25 -17.91
CA THR A 26 6.98 2.93 -18.38
C THR A 26 6.63 3.72 -19.63
N GLN A 27 6.98 5.02 -19.69
CA GLN A 27 6.77 5.86 -20.86
C GLN A 27 7.55 5.33 -22.07
N PHE A 28 8.81 4.92 -21.88
CA PHE A 28 9.59 4.29 -22.92
C PHE A 28 8.92 3.01 -23.43
N MET A 29 8.51 2.12 -22.53
CA MET A 29 7.82 0.87 -22.87
C MET A 29 6.50 1.13 -23.62
N LEU A 30 5.78 2.21 -23.26
CA LEU A 30 4.54 2.60 -23.92
C LEU A 30 4.79 3.08 -25.35
N ASN A 31 5.86 3.86 -25.56
CA ASN A 31 6.23 4.40 -26.86
C ASN A 31 6.69 3.31 -27.85
N ILE A 32 7.39 2.28 -27.35
CA ILE A 32 7.85 1.16 -28.18
C ILE A 32 6.79 0.05 -28.34
N GLU A 33 5.60 0.25 -27.78
CA GLU A 33 4.53 -0.77 -27.72
C GLU A 33 5.07 -2.13 -27.27
N ALA A 34 5.79 -2.12 -26.14
CA ALA A 34 6.35 -3.33 -25.54
C ALA A 34 5.25 -4.40 -25.37
N ASP A 35 5.63 -5.68 -25.41
CA ASP A 35 4.69 -6.80 -25.43
C ASP A 35 3.62 -6.74 -24.33
N LEU A 36 3.98 -6.18 -23.18
CA LEU A 36 3.04 -5.81 -22.12
C LEU A 36 1.77 -5.11 -22.64
N PHE A 37 1.94 -4.03 -23.39
CA PHE A 37 0.84 -3.16 -23.81
C PHE A 37 0.01 -3.79 -24.92
N LYS A 38 0.47 -4.89 -25.52
CA LYS A 38 -0.31 -5.70 -26.45
C LYS A 38 -1.32 -6.60 -25.74
N LEU A 39 -1.11 -6.85 -24.44
CA LEU A 39 -2.02 -7.65 -23.61
C LEU A 39 -3.16 -6.82 -22.99
N LEU A 40 -2.99 -5.50 -22.92
CA LEU A 40 -3.95 -4.59 -22.30
C LEU A 40 -4.95 -4.06 -23.33
N ILE A 41 -6.18 -3.86 -22.89
CA ILE A 41 -7.26 -3.28 -23.70
C ILE A 41 -7.79 -1.98 -23.07
N PRO A 42 -8.34 -1.04 -23.86
CA PRO A 42 -9.00 0.14 -23.32
C PRO A 42 -10.09 -0.26 -22.31
N GLY A 43 -10.13 0.42 -21.16
CA GLY A 43 -11.00 0.09 -20.03
C GLY A 43 -10.30 -0.70 -18.92
N ASP A 44 -9.15 -1.31 -19.17
CA ASP A 44 -8.39 -2.02 -18.14
C ASP A 44 -7.94 -1.08 -17.01
N PHE A 45 -7.95 -1.60 -15.78
CA PHE A 45 -7.47 -0.88 -14.61
C PHE A 45 -5.97 -1.08 -14.42
N ILE A 46 -5.22 0.02 -14.35
CA ILE A 46 -3.79 0.01 -14.07
C ILE A 46 -3.57 0.70 -12.72
N LEU A 47 -3.09 -0.07 -11.75
CA LEU A 47 -2.73 0.46 -10.43
C LEU A 47 -1.23 0.75 -10.40
N VAL A 48 -0.89 1.98 -10.08
CA VAL A 48 0.50 2.44 -9.99
C VAL A 48 0.77 3.07 -8.64
N ASP A 49 2.04 3.06 -8.22
CA ASP A 49 2.45 3.87 -7.08
C ASP A 49 2.66 5.33 -7.49
N ARG A 50 3.00 6.16 -6.51
CA ARG A 50 3.22 7.59 -6.71
C ARG A 50 4.40 7.88 -7.68
N GLY A 51 5.43 7.05 -7.73
CA GLY A 51 6.57 7.20 -8.64
C GLY A 51 6.21 7.20 -10.13
N PHE A 52 5.00 6.77 -10.50
CA PHE A 52 4.51 6.73 -11.88
C PHE A 52 3.70 7.98 -12.29
N ARG A 53 3.67 9.03 -11.47
CA ARG A 53 2.88 10.24 -11.72
C ARG A 53 2.96 10.73 -13.17
N ASP A 54 4.17 10.85 -13.70
CA ASP A 54 4.42 11.49 -15.00
C ASP A 54 3.94 10.64 -16.20
N VAL A 55 3.62 9.36 -15.97
CA VAL A 55 3.08 8.44 -16.99
C VAL A 55 1.57 8.18 -16.84
N VAL A 56 0.91 8.76 -15.83
CA VAL A 56 -0.54 8.61 -15.61
C VAL A 56 -1.35 9.13 -16.79
N ASP A 57 -1.11 10.37 -17.22
CA ASP A 57 -1.86 10.97 -18.33
C ASP A 57 -1.59 10.26 -19.67
N PRO A 58 -0.34 9.90 -20.00
CA PRO A 58 -0.04 9.02 -21.14
C PRO A 58 -0.82 7.70 -21.12
N LEU A 59 -0.89 7.00 -19.98
CA LEU A 59 -1.65 5.76 -19.86
C LEU A 59 -3.17 6.00 -20.03
N LYS A 60 -3.71 7.07 -19.45
CA LYS A 60 -5.12 7.44 -19.65
C LYS A 60 -5.44 7.79 -21.10
N SER A 61 -4.51 8.42 -21.81
CA SER A 61 -4.68 8.75 -23.24
C SER A 61 -4.83 7.51 -24.13
N LYS A 62 -4.34 6.36 -23.68
CA LYS A 62 -4.51 5.05 -24.33
C LYS A 62 -5.83 4.35 -23.95
N GLY A 63 -6.66 4.98 -23.11
CA GLY A 63 -7.97 4.48 -22.71
C GLY A 63 -7.97 3.64 -21.43
N TYR A 64 -6.88 3.62 -20.66
CA TYR A 64 -6.80 2.85 -19.41
C TYR A 64 -7.35 3.61 -18.20
N ASN A 65 -7.93 2.88 -17.25
CA ASN A 65 -8.37 3.39 -15.96
C ASN A 65 -7.20 3.36 -14.96
N VAL A 66 -6.45 4.46 -14.90
CA VAL A 66 -5.24 4.54 -14.05
C VAL A 66 -5.60 5.00 -12.64
N LEU A 67 -5.29 4.17 -11.64
CA LEU A 67 -5.48 4.45 -10.22
C LEU A 67 -4.11 4.62 -9.53
N MET A 68 -3.99 5.67 -8.72
CA MET A 68 -2.77 6.01 -7.99
C MET A 68 -3.15 6.61 -6.64
N PRO A 69 -2.39 6.37 -5.55
CA PRO A 69 -2.63 7.04 -4.28
C PRO A 69 -2.54 8.56 -4.44
N HIS A 70 -3.38 9.28 -3.69
CA HIS A 70 -3.40 10.73 -3.73
C HIS A 70 -2.06 11.32 -3.29
N TYR A 71 -1.80 12.53 -3.78
CA TYR A 71 -0.73 13.37 -3.28
C TYR A 71 -1.28 14.46 -2.39
N LEU A 72 -0.65 14.63 -1.23
CA LEU A 72 -0.78 15.86 -0.46
C LEU A 72 -0.25 16.99 -1.34
N LYS A 73 -1.16 17.89 -1.73
CA LYS A 73 -0.80 19.16 -2.37
C LYS A 73 -0.43 20.17 -1.27
N GLN A 74 -0.80 21.44 -1.45
CA GLN A 74 -0.58 22.54 -0.51
C GLN A 74 -1.30 22.37 0.85
N ALA A 75 -2.10 21.31 1.02
CA ALA A 75 -2.78 20.99 2.27
C ALA A 75 -1.90 20.11 3.18
N SER A 76 -2.08 20.24 4.50
CA SER A 76 -1.36 19.45 5.50
C SER A 76 -1.91 18.04 5.68
N GLN A 77 -3.15 17.77 5.24
CA GLN A 77 -3.85 16.49 5.42
C GLN A 77 -4.72 16.14 4.19
N TYR A 78 -4.98 14.84 3.99
CA TYR A 78 -5.92 14.35 2.98
C TYR A 78 -7.37 14.56 3.43
N THR A 79 -8.30 14.71 2.50
CA THR A 79 -9.71 14.55 2.83
C THR A 79 -10.02 13.07 3.15
N THR A 80 -11.16 12.82 3.78
CA THR A 80 -11.59 11.45 4.12
C THR A 80 -11.67 10.58 2.86
N GLU A 81 -12.23 11.13 1.78
CA GLU A 81 -12.42 10.49 0.48
C GLU A 81 -11.06 10.14 -0.15
N GLN A 82 -10.16 11.13 -0.25
CA GLN A 82 -8.81 10.91 -0.79
C GLN A 82 -8.02 9.87 -0.01
N ALA A 83 -8.16 9.87 1.32
CA ALA A 83 -7.52 8.90 2.18
C ALA A 83 -8.10 7.50 1.96
N ASN A 84 -9.42 7.36 1.82
CA ASN A 84 -10.10 6.09 1.54
C ASN A 84 -9.73 5.53 0.17
N GLU A 85 -9.74 6.35 -0.89
CA GLU A 85 -9.29 5.95 -2.23
C GLU A 85 -7.82 5.50 -2.21
N SER A 86 -6.96 6.23 -1.50
CA SER A 86 -5.54 5.87 -1.37
C SER A 86 -5.34 4.54 -0.62
N ARG A 87 -6.18 4.24 0.39
CA ARG A 87 -6.17 2.95 1.10
C ARG A 87 -6.55 1.80 0.18
N LEU A 88 -7.56 1.96 -0.67
CA LEU A 88 -7.95 0.93 -1.64
C LEU A 88 -6.80 0.61 -2.60
N VAL A 89 -6.17 1.64 -3.19
CA VAL A 89 -5.01 1.43 -4.09
C VAL A 89 -3.87 0.74 -3.35
N THR A 90 -3.60 1.14 -2.10
CA THR A 90 -2.55 0.52 -1.27
C THR A 90 -2.85 -0.95 -0.97
N LYS A 91 -4.11 -1.31 -0.74
CA LYS A 91 -4.52 -2.71 -0.48
C LYS A 91 -4.21 -3.62 -1.66
N PHE A 92 -4.48 -3.18 -2.90
CA PHE A 92 -4.15 -3.96 -4.10
C PHE A 92 -2.64 -3.98 -4.39
N ARG A 93 -1.94 -2.89 -4.10
CA ARG A 93 -0.47 -2.81 -4.29
C ARG A 93 0.29 -3.86 -3.49
N TRP A 94 -0.27 -4.32 -2.36
CA TRP A 94 0.28 -5.42 -1.57
C TRP A 94 0.58 -6.67 -2.43
N THR A 95 -0.23 -6.98 -3.44
CA THR A 95 -0.01 -8.14 -4.32
C THR A 95 1.34 -8.05 -5.05
N VAL A 96 1.70 -6.86 -5.55
CA VAL A 96 2.99 -6.60 -6.20
C VAL A 96 4.13 -6.68 -5.20
N GLU A 97 3.96 -6.08 -4.01
CA GLU A 97 4.96 -6.12 -2.94
C GLU A 97 5.23 -7.55 -2.46
N ALA A 98 4.19 -8.36 -2.29
CA ALA A 98 4.29 -9.74 -1.87
C ALA A 98 5.06 -10.58 -2.89
N LYS A 99 4.79 -10.44 -4.20
CA LYS A 99 5.57 -11.11 -5.25
C LYS A 99 7.03 -10.65 -5.27
N ASN A 100 7.28 -9.35 -5.18
CA ASN A 100 8.65 -8.83 -5.09
C ASN A 100 9.39 -9.38 -3.86
N GLY A 101 8.71 -9.45 -2.70
CA GLY A 101 9.24 -10.04 -1.48
C GLY A 101 9.56 -11.53 -1.63
N HIS A 102 8.67 -12.31 -2.26
CA HIS A 102 8.90 -13.72 -2.56
C HIS A 102 10.13 -13.90 -3.46
N LEU A 103 10.24 -13.11 -4.52
CA LEU A 103 11.37 -13.18 -5.45
C LEU A 103 12.69 -12.92 -4.72
N LYS A 104 12.76 -11.87 -3.89
CA LYS A 104 13.96 -11.56 -3.10
C LYS A 104 14.29 -12.63 -2.05
N THR A 105 13.27 -13.18 -1.39
CA THR A 105 13.47 -14.13 -0.29
C THR A 105 13.85 -15.53 -0.78
N LYS A 106 13.22 -16.02 -1.86
CA LYS A 106 13.46 -17.36 -2.42
C LYS A 106 14.70 -17.38 -3.29
N TYR A 107 14.87 -16.40 -4.18
CA TYR A 107 15.99 -16.35 -5.11
C TYR A 107 17.03 -15.36 -4.59
N LYS A 108 17.93 -15.87 -3.73
CA LYS A 108 18.96 -15.09 -3.04
C LYS A 108 19.85 -14.26 -3.98
N ILE A 109 19.94 -14.60 -5.25
CA ILE A 109 20.66 -13.81 -6.26
C ILE A 109 20.11 -12.37 -6.38
N PHE A 110 18.80 -12.16 -6.19
CA PHE A 110 18.18 -10.83 -6.28
C PHE A 110 18.22 -10.03 -4.96
N ASN A 111 18.71 -10.64 -3.88
CA ASN A 111 18.84 -9.98 -2.58
C ASN A 111 20.30 -9.67 -2.20
N ASN A 112 21.26 -10.05 -3.04
CA ASN A 112 22.69 -9.91 -2.79
C ASN A 112 23.38 -9.18 -3.94
N CYS A 113 24.61 -8.72 -3.71
CA CYS A 113 25.46 -8.19 -4.76
C CYS A 113 25.76 -9.27 -5.80
N ILE A 114 25.55 -8.95 -7.07
CA ILE A 114 25.76 -9.86 -8.18
C ILE A 114 27.10 -9.55 -8.84
N SER A 115 27.85 -10.58 -9.24
CA SER A 115 29.03 -10.41 -10.08
C SER A 115 28.66 -9.76 -11.41
N VAL A 116 29.46 -8.78 -11.86
CA VAL A 116 29.30 -8.13 -13.18
C VAL A 116 29.27 -9.15 -14.33
N LYS A 117 29.93 -10.30 -14.17
CA LYS A 117 29.92 -11.39 -15.17
C LYS A 117 28.53 -11.97 -15.43
N LEU A 118 27.64 -11.91 -14.44
CA LEU A 118 26.27 -12.41 -14.55
C LEU A 118 25.30 -11.35 -15.08
N LEU A 119 25.73 -10.09 -15.22
CA LEU A 119 24.87 -9.00 -15.68
C LEU A 119 24.13 -9.31 -16.99
N PRO A 120 24.77 -9.91 -18.02
CA PRO A 120 24.06 -10.29 -19.26
C PRO A 120 22.96 -11.33 -19.06
N LEU A 121 23.04 -12.14 -18.00
CA LEU A 121 22.09 -13.23 -17.71
C LEU A 121 20.93 -12.78 -16.80
N ILE A 122 21.04 -11.61 -16.15
CA ILE A 122 20.01 -11.12 -15.24
C ILE A 122 18.60 -11.01 -15.85
N PRO A 123 18.40 -10.51 -17.08
CA PRO A 123 17.08 -10.48 -17.69
C PRO A 123 16.43 -11.87 -17.70
N ASP A 124 17.17 -12.88 -18.14
CA ASP A 124 16.65 -14.25 -18.29
C ASP A 124 16.46 -14.92 -16.94
N LEU A 125 17.41 -14.76 -16.02
CA LEU A 125 17.28 -15.26 -14.64
C LEU A 125 16.05 -14.68 -13.94
N PHE A 126 15.78 -13.38 -14.14
CA PHE A 126 14.61 -12.73 -13.57
C PHE A 126 13.31 -13.29 -14.15
N ARG A 127 13.23 -13.43 -15.48
CA ARG A 127 12.07 -14.04 -16.15
C ARG A 127 11.84 -15.49 -15.70
N ILE A 128 12.90 -16.29 -15.61
CA ILE A 128 12.84 -17.68 -15.12
C ILE A 128 12.31 -17.70 -13.68
N ALA A 129 12.80 -16.84 -12.79
CA ALA A 129 12.32 -16.77 -11.42
C ALA A 129 10.84 -16.37 -11.34
N CYS A 130 10.40 -15.39 -12.15
CA CYS A 130 8.99 -15.04 -12.25
C CYS A 130 8.12 -16.21 -12.75
N ALA A 131 8.58 -16.96 -13.76
CA ALA A 131 7.89 -18.13 -14.27
C ALA A 131 7.80 -19.25 -13.21
N LEU A 132 8.90 -19.53 -12.50
CA LEU A 132 8.91 -20.49 -11.41
C LEU A 132 7.98 -20.07 -10.26
N GLU A 133 7.90 -18.77 -9.94
CA GLU A 133 6.91 -18.27 -8.98
C GLU A 133 5.48 -18.52 -9.43
N ASN A 134 5.16 -18.28 -10.71
CA ASN A 134 3.81 -18.54 -11.21
C ASN A 134 3.44 -20.02 -11.16
N VAL A 135 4.39 -20.93 -11.40
CA VAL A 135 4.14 -22.37 -11.45
C VAL A 135 4.07 -22.99 -10.05
N PHE A 136 5.00 -22.62 -9.15
CA PHE A 136 5.21 -23.36 -7.90
C PHE A 136 4.86 -22.58 -6.64
N ALA A 137 4.66 -21.26 -6.70
CA ALA A 137 4.29 -20.51 -5.51
C ALA A 137 2.83 -20.75 -5.15
N LYS A 138 2.54 -20.72 -3.85
CA LYS A 138 1.15 -20.67 -3.38
C LYS A 138 0.48 -19.39 -3.89
N PRO A 139 -0.82 -19.43 -4.23
CA PRO A 139 -1.59 -18.24 -4.54
C PRO A 139 -1.45 -17.17 -3.45
N LEU A 140 -1.40 -15.89 -3.83
CA LEU A 140 -1.37 -14.80 -2.85
C LEU A 140 -2.74 -14.59 -2.21
N ILE A 141 -3.79 -14.84 -2.98
CA ILE A 141 -5.16 -14.81 -2.48
C ILE A 141 -5.39 -16.08 -1.68
N PHE A 142 -5.33 -15.93 -0.36
CA PHE A 142 -5.99 -16.85 0.56
C PHE A 142 -7.35 -16.25 0.86
N GLU A 143 -8.41 -16.83 0.31
CA GLU A 143 -9.75 -16.61 0.85
C GLU A 143 -9.70 -17.00 2.33
N SER A 144 -9.83 -15.99 3.18
CA SER A 144 -9.94 -16.18 4.61
C SER A 144 -11.08 -15.28 5.07
N ASN A 145 -11.84 -15.74 6.06
CA ASN A 145 -12.93 -14.96 6.64
C ASN A 145 -12.46 -13.55 7.04
N TYR A 146 -11.21 -13.42 7.49
CA TYR A 146 -10.59 -12.14 7.81
C TYR A 146 -10.49 -11.21 6.59
N ASN A 147 -9.97 -11.68 5.46
CA ASN A 147 -9.82 -10.85 4.27
C ASN A 147 -11.19 -10.38 3.74
N THR A 148 -12.19 -11.26 3.76
CA THR A 148 -13.56 -10.92 3.39
C THR A 148 -14.14 -9.84 4.30
N MET A 149 -14.01 -10.01 5.61
CA MET A 149 -14.52 -9.06 6.60
C MET A 149 -13.82 -7.69 6.50
N GLU A 150 -12.52 -7.67 6.22
CA GLU A 150 -11.78 -6.42 5.98
C GLU A 150 -12.22 -5.71 4.68
N ILE A 151 -12.49 -6.46 3.61
CA ILE A 151 -13.01 -5.89 2.36
C ILE A 151 -14.38 -5.25 2.59
N GLU A 152 -15.28 -5.95 3.31
CA GLU A 152 -16.60 -5.41 3.63
C GLU A 152 -16.51 -4.17 4.52
N ARG A 153 -15.65 -4.17 5.55
CA ARG A 153 -15.40 -2.97 6.36
C ARG A 153 -14.86 -1.80 5.54
N MET A 154 -13.94 -2.06 4.61
CA MET A 154 -13.41 -1.02 3.71
C MET A 154 -14.51 -0.45 2.81
N ARG A 155 -15.43 -1.29 2.32
CA ARG A 155 -16.58 -0.86 1.52
C ARG A 155 -17.57 -0.02 2.33
N GLU A 156 -17.99 -0.51 3.49
CA GLU A 156 -18.91 0.20 4.40
C GLU A 156 -18.35 1.55 4.85
N SER A 157 -17.03 1.63 5.04
CA SER A 157 -16.36 2.86 5.47
C SER A 157 -16.03 3.82 4.33
N PHE A 158 -16.14 3.38 3.07
CA PHE A 158 -15.67 4.16 1.92
C PHE A 158 -16.44 5.48 1.78
N ASP A 159 -17.77 5.41 1.85
CA ASP A 159 -18.69 6.56 1.73
C ASP A 159 -19.16 7.10 3.09
N LYS A 160 -18.65 6.57 4.19
CA LYS A 160 -19.09 6.96 5.52
C LYS A 160 -18.51 8.31 5.91
N GLU A 161 -19.39 9.25 6.26
CA GLU A 161 -18.98 10.57 6.76
C GLU A 161 -18.14 10.42 8.04
N ASN A 162 -17.01 11.14 8.10
CA ASN A 162 -16.16 11.17 9.28
C ASN A 162 -16.82 12.03 10.40
N SER A 163 -17.66 11.37 11.19
CA SER A 163 -18.42 12.02 12.28
C SER A 163 -17.52 12.67 13.34
N LEU A 164 -16.32 12.11 13.57
CA LEU A 164 -15.35 12.71 14.49
C LEU A 164 -14.82 14.04 13.95
N LEU A 165 -14.43 14.08 12.68
CA LEU A 165 -13.98 15.31 12.04
C LEU A 165 -15.10 16.37 12.07
N LYS A 166 -16.33 15.98 11.74
CA LYS A 166 -17.50 16.85 11.81
C LYS A 166 -17.70 17.45 13.20
N LYS A 167 -17.59 16.62 14.25
CA LYS A 167 -17.69 17.08 15.64
C LYS A 167 -16.56 18.06 15.99
N LEU A 168 -15.31 17.71 15.65
CA LEU A 168 -14.15 18.56 15.92
C LEU A 168 -14.22 19.92 15.22
N THR A 169 -14.76 19.95 13.99
CA THR A 169 -14.99 21.19 13.22
C THR A 169 -16.15 22.00 13.79
N ASN A 170 -17.29 21.37 14.09
CA ASN A 170 -18.45 22.05 14.68
C ASN A 170 -18.12 22.68 16.05
N ASP A 171 -17.34 21.97 16.86
CA ASP A 171 -16.96 22.41 18.20
C ASP A 171 -15.75 23.38 18.17
N GLN A 172 -15.24 23.76 16.98
CA GLN A 172 -14.04 24.61 16.78
C GLN A 172 -12.79 24.15 17.58
N ILE A 173 -12.73 22.84 17.88
CA ILE A 173 -11.69 22.24 18.73
C ILE A 173 -10.31 22.29 18.05
N LEU A 174 -10.29 22.30 16.71
CA LEU A 174 -9.07 22.36 15.91
C LEU A 174 -8.49 23.79 15.79
N GLU A 175 -9.33 24.81 15.96
CA GLU A 175 -8.96 26.22 15.84
C GLU A 175 -8.55 26.83 17.19
N THR A 176 -9.07 26.26 18.28
CA THR A 176 -8.72 26.64 19.65
C THR A 176 -7.35 26.07 20.04
N ARG A 177 -6.30 26.88 19.89
CA ARG A 177 -4.98 26.65 20.49
C ARG A 177 -4.97 26.94 22.00
N SER A 178 -6.04 26.59 22.73
CA SER A 178 -6.02 26.71 24.18
C SER A 178 -4.93 25.79 24.72
N ALA A 179 -4.11 26.30 25.65
CA ALA A 179 -3.11 25.52 26.35
C ALA A 179 -3.84 24.42 27.14
N ARG A 180 -4.00 23.25 26.53
CA ARG A 180 -4.69 22.13 27.16
C ARG A 180 -3.91 21.74 28.40
N ILE A 181 -4.57 21.75 29.55
CA ILE A 181 -4.01 21.18 30.77
C ILE A 181 -4.07 19.67 30.57
N TRP A 182 -2.91 19.10 30.28
CA TRP A 182 -2.79 17.67 30.10
C TRP A 182 -2.65 17.01 31.48
N GLY A 183 -3.64 16.20 31.84
CA GLY A 183 -3.57 15.36 33.02
C GLY A 183 -2.88 14.04 32.71
N LYS A 184 -2.14 13.50 33.69
CA LYS A 184 -1.67 12.12 33.61
C LYS A 184 -2.86 11.20 33.84
N VAL A 185 -3.17 10.39 32.84
CA VAL A 185 -4.25 9.41 32.92
C VAL A 185 -3.66 8.01 33.01
N ASP A 186 -4.26 7.16 33.84
CA ASP A 186 -3.92 5.76 34.02
C ASP A 186 -5.12 4.86 33.69
N HIS A 187 -4.88 3.54 33.64
CA HIS A 187 -5.92 2.56 33.33
C HIS A 187 -7.10 2.56 34.34
N LYS A 188 -6.93 3.17 35.52
CA LYS A 188 -7.97 3.24 36.56
C LYS A 188 -8.87 4.45 36.35
N SER A 189 -8.35 5.51 35.75
CA SER A 189 -9.06 6.77 35.53
C SER A 189 -9.89 6.81 34.25
N LEU A 190 -9.74 5.81 33.36
CA LEU A 190 -10.61 5.62 32.19
C LEU A 190 -11.17 4.19 32.13
N PRO A 191 -12.14 3.85 33.00
CA PRO A 191 -12.75 2.52 32.98
C PRO A 191 -13.48 2.21 31.66
N GLU A 192 -13.93 3.24 30.93
CA GLU A 192 -14.59 3.11 29.63
C GLU A 192 -13.62 3.01 28.44
N PHE A 193 -12.31 3.09 28.66
CA PHE A 193 -11.35 2.96 27.57
C PHE A 193 -11.42 1.54 26.96
N PRO A 194 -11.56 1.39 25.64
CA PRO A 194 -11.75 0.09 25.02
C PRO A 194 -10.55 -0.81 25.26
N ARG A 195 -10.83 -2.04 25.70
CA ARG A 195 -9.83 -3.11 25.79
C ARG A 195 -9.82 -3.86 24.47
N LEU A 196 -8.78 -3.62 23.70
CA LEU A 196 -8.61 -4.21 22.38
C LEU A 196 -7.92 -5.56 22.53
N ASP A 197 -8.53 -6.61 21.99
CA ASP A 197 -7.86 -7.90 21.86
C ASP A 197 -6.92 -7.93 20.63
N TYR A 198 -6.30 -9.08 20.38
CA TYR A 198 -5.38 -9.20 19.24
C TYR A 198 -6.09 -8.99 17.90
N ASP A 199 -7.33 -9.44 17.75
CA ASP A 199 -8.08 -9.31 16.51
C ASP A 199 -8.55 -7.88 16.30
N ASP A 200 -8.89 -7.16 17.37
CA ASP A 200 -9.15 -5.72 17.35
C ASP A 200 -7.91 -4.94 16.92
N LEU A 201 -6.75 -5.23 17.53
CA LEU A 201 -5.49 -4.59 17.17
C LEU A 201 -5.11 -4.89 15.72
N ARG A 202 -5.28 -6.15 15.29
CA ARG A 202 -5.00 -6.57 13.92
C ARG A 202 -5.90 -5.89 12.91
N SER A 203 -7.17 -5.72 13.26
CA SER A 203 -8.15 -4.97 12.47
C SER A 203 -7.75 -3.50 12.36
N LEU A 204 -7.40 -2.85 13.48
CA LEU A 204 -6.97 -1.45 13.53
C LEU A 204 -5.69 -1.20 12.73
N THR A 205 -4.75 -2.13 12.77
CA THR A 205 -3.48 -2.02 12.06
C THR A 205 -3.52 -2.63 10.66
N HIS A 206 -4.67 -3.16 10.24
CA HIS A 206 -4.91 -3.86 8.97
C HIS A 206 -3.87 -4.97 8.66
N GLY A 207 -3.36 -5.64 9.69
CA GLY A 207 -2.35 -6.68 9.53
C GLY A 207 -1.52 -6.96 10.78
N SER A 208 -0.97 -8.18 10.85
CA SER A 208 -0.16 -8.64 11.98
C SER A 208 1.27 -8.08 11.99
N TYR A 209 1.75 -7.53 10.86
CA TYR A 209 3.10 -6.99 10.76
C TYR A 209 3.29 -5.76 11.66
N GLN A 210 2.36 -4.81 11.59
CA GLN A 210 2.36 -3.60 12.42
C GLN A 210 2.25 -3.94 13.92
N ILE A 211 1.51 -4.99 14.28
CA ILE A 211 1.41 -5.45 15.67
C ILE A 211 2.76 -5.95 16.19
N LYS A 212 3.53 -6.67 15.37
CA LYS A 212 4.88 -7.12 15.76
C LYS A 212 5.83 -5.96 16.02
N ILE A 213 5.59 -4.79 15.40
CA ILE A 213 6.33 -3.56 15.69
C ILE A 213 5.85 -2.93 17.02
N LEU A 214 4.55 -3.06 17.33
CA LEU A 214 3.96 -2.55 18.58
C LEU A 214 4.43 -3.29 19.83
N ASP A 215 4.82 -4.56 19.77
CA ASP A 215 5.42 -5.26 20.92
C ASP A 215 6.65 -4.52 21.47
N HIS A 216 7.41 -3.84 20.61
CA HIS A 216 8.51 -2.96 21.04
C HIS A 216 8.03 -1.62 21.63
N MET A 217 6.82 -1.16 21.31
CA MET A 217 6.24 0.09 21.81
C MET A 217 5.44 -0.10 23.11
N LEU A 218 4.75 -1.23 23.28
CA LEU A 218 3.98 -1.58 24.48
C LEU A 218 4.86 -1.75 25.73
N LEU A 219 6.13 -2.10 25.55
CA LEU A 219 7.13 -2.13 26.62
C LEU A 219 7.59 -0.74 27.08
N SER A 220 7.26 0.32 26.32
CA SER A 220 7.44 1.69 26.78
C SER A 220 6.14 2.16 27.46
N ASN A 221 6.14 2.19 28.79
CA ASN A 221 5.09 2.81 29.62
C ASN A 221 4.99 4.32 29.33
N LYS A 222 4.54 4.70 28.13
CA LYS A 222 4.27 6.08 27.78
C LYS A 222 2.87 6.41 28.25
N ALA A 223 2.80 7.22 29.30
CA ALA A 223 1.55 7.74 29.83
C ALA A 223 0.77 8.44 28.69
N LEU A 224 -0.50 8.05 28.51
CA LEU A 224 -1.41 8.76 27.64
C LEU A 224 -1.84 10.03 28.36
N MET A 225 -1.68 11.16 27.68
CA MET A 225 -2.12 12.47 28.14
C MET A 225 -3.46 12.74 27.47
N VAL A 226 -4.49 13.11 28.24
CA VAL A 226 -5.82 13.45 27.73
C VAL A 226 -6.12 14.91 28.11
N PRO A 227 -6.81 15.70 27.26
CA PRO A 227 -7.24 17.03 27.64
C PRO A 227 -8.14 16.95 28.87
N LEU A 228 -7.83 17.70 29.92
CA LEU A 228 -8.79 17.97 30.98
C LEU A 228 -9.71 19.09 30.48
N ASN A 229 -11.01 18.85 30.50
CA ASN A 229 -12.02 19.92 30.36
C ASN A 229 -12.01 20.81 31.60
#